data_AF-A0A850BJZ9-F1
#
_entry.id   AF-A0A850BJZ9-F1
#
_cell.length_a   1.000
_cell.length_b   1.000
_cell.length_c   1.000
_cell.angle_alpha   90.00
_cell.angle_beta   90.00
_cell.angle_gamma   90.00
#
_symmetry.space_group_name_H-M   'P 1'
#
loop_
_entity.id
_entity.type
_entity.pdbx_description
1 polymer ?
#
loop_
_entity_poly.entity_id
_entity_poly.type
_entity_poly.pdbx_seq_one_letter_code
_entity_poly.pdbx_strand_id
1 'polypeptide(L)'
;MATNAVGVRELKLHAPALVNRARNGERIVITRYGRPHAQLCPLEEPAVAEPPLTHPRMAAWHAERRAFEQLLPRLERRYRGRYVAIYGGRVVGSDGDPDALFERIWQKHPGRTIFIGRVGGPPPIVEMPGFEIE
;
A
#
# COMPACT_ATOMS: atom_id res chain seq x y z
N MET A 1 -8.29 -23.60 -21.85
CA MET A 1 -8.26 -23.43 -20.38
C MET A 1 -9.66 -23.69 -19.85
N ALA A 2 -9.94 -24.92 -19.40
CA ALA A 2 -11.26 -25.27 -18.85
C ALA A 2 -11.44 -24.56 -17.51
N THR A 3 -12.46 -23.71 -17.39
CA THR A 3 -12.79 -23.01 -16.14
C THR A 3 -13.80 -23.86 -15.38
N ASN A 4 -13.41 -24.44 -14.24
CA ASN A 4 -14.30 -25.28 -13.43
C ASN A 4 -14.86 -24.47 -12.25
N ALA A 5 -16.18 -24.40 -12.15
CA ALA A 5 -16.88 -23.69 -11.08
C ALA A 5 -17.20 -24.66 -9.93
N VAL A 6 -16.86 -24.29 -8.70
CA VAL A 6 -17.01 -25.10 -7.49
C VAL A 6 -17.80 -24.31 -6.45
N GLY A 7 -18.78 -24.93 -5.80
CA GLY A 7 -19.56 -24.27 -4.74
C GLY A 7 -18.78 -24.07 -3.45
N VAL A 8 -19.10 -23.06 -2.64
CA VAL A 8 -18.48 -22.83 -1.31
C VAL A 8 -18.58 -24.08 -0.40
N ARG A 9 -19.65 -24.87 -0.52
CA ARG A 9 -19.79 -26.13 0.23
C ARG A 9 -18.74 -27.16 -0.18
N GLU A 10 -18.52 -27.32 -1.47
CA GLU A 10 -17.56 -28.27 -2.03
C GLU A 10 -16.12 -27.81 -1.77
N LEU A 11 -15.88 -26.49 -1.82
CA LEU A 11 -14.62 -25.89 -1.38
C LEU A 11 -14.27 -26.31 0.05
N LYS A 12 -15.22 -26.22 0.99
CA LYS A 12 -14.98 -26.61 2.39
C LYS A 12 -14.67 -28.09 2.58
N LEU A 13 -15.25 -28.95 1.75
CA LEU A 13 -15.07 -30.41 1.84
C LEU A 13 -13.76 -30.88 1.20
N HIS A 14 -13.30 -30.20 0.15
CA HIS A 14 -12.20 -30.67 -0.71
C HIS A 14 -11.11 -29.62 -0.91
N ALA A 15 -10.94 -28.69 0.04
CA ALA A 15 -9.97 -27.60 -0.06
C ALA A 15 -8.55 -28.06 -0.47
N PRO A 16 -7.95 -29.11 0.13
CA PRO A 16 -6.59 -29.53 -0.24
C PRO A 16 -6.47 -29.98 -1.70
N ALA A 17 -7.46 -30.74 -2.20
CA ALA A 17 -7.46 -31.22 -3.58
C ALA A 17 -7.64 -30.08 -4.58
N LEU A 18 -8.50 -29.10 -4.25
CA LEU A 18 -8.73 -27.91 -5.07
C LEU A 18 -7.51 -26.99 -5.11
N VAL A 19 -6.78 -26.87 -4.01
CA VAL A 19 -5.50 -26.13 -3.96
C VAL A 19 -4.44 -26.81 -4.83
N ASN A 20 -4.31 -28.14 -4.75
CA ASN A 20 -3.37 -28.88 -5.60
C ASN A 20 -3.69 -28.73 -7.10
N ARG A 21 -4.97 -28.78 -7.45
CA ARG A 21 -5.45 -28.52 -8.81
C ARG A 21 -5.13 -27.10 -9.27
N ALA A 22 -5.40 -26.11 -8.42
CA ALA A 22 -5.07 -24.72 -8.68
C ALA A 22 -3.56 -24.53 -8.90
N ARG A 23 -2.72 -25.14 -8.04
CA ARG A 23 -1.25 -25.14 -8.19
C ARG A 23 -0.79 -25.71 -9.53
N ASN A 24 -1.48 -26.73 -10.05
CA ASN A 24 -1.18 -27.35 -11.35
C ASN A 24 -1.67 -26.52 -12.55
N GLY A 25 -2.09 -25.27 -12.33
CA GLY A 25 -2.51 -24.34 -13.38
C GLY A 25 -4.01 -24.36 -13.68
N GLU A 26 -4.82 -25.08 -12.89
CA GLU A 26 -6.26 -25.08 -13.08
C GLU A 26 -6.90 -23.82 -12.48
N ARG A 27 -7.63 -23.05 -13.30
CA ARG A 27 -8.41 -21.92 -12.79
C ARG A 27 -9.77 -22.40 -12.28
N ILE A 28 -9.97 -22.27 -10.97
CA ILE A 28 -11.20 -22.74 -10.30
C ILE A 28 -11.99 -21.53 -9.81
N VAL A 29 -13.24 -21.40 -10.24
CA VAL A 29 -14.14 -20.32 -9.80
C VAL A 29 -14.93 -20.79 -8.58
N ILE A 30 -14.85 -20.07 -7.48
CA ILE A 30 -15.66 -20.34 -6.28
C ILE A 30 -17.00 -19.62 -6.42
N THR A 31 -18.08 -20.38 -6.30
CA THR A 31 -19.46 -19.88 -6.38
C THR A 31 -20.18 -20.00 -5.04
N ARG A 32 -21.03 -19.01 -4.74
CA ARG A 32 -21.96 -19.04 -3.61
C ARG A 32 -23.37 -18.82 -4.15
N TYR A 33 -24.28 -19.74 -3.85
CA TYR A 33 -25.64 -19.75 -4.42
C TYR A 33 -25.64 -19.68 -5.97
N GLY A 34 -24.73 -20.42 -6.61
CA GLY A 34 -24.60 -20.48 -8.08
C GLY A 34 -23.98 -19.24 -8.73
N ARG A 35 -23.64 -18.20 -7.95
CA ARG A 35 -23.00 -16.97 -8.46
C ARG A 35 -21.49 -16.99 -8.19
N PRO A 36 -20.63 -16.63 -9.16
CA PRO A 36 -19.19 -16.45 -8.93
C PRO A 36 -18.90 -15.39 -7.86
N HIS A 37 -17.99 -15.69 -6.92
CA HIS A 37 -17.59 -14.75 -5.85
C HIS A 37 -16.07 -14.66 -5.66
N ALA A 38 -15.33 -15.72 -5.99
CA ALA A 38 -13.87 -15.74 -5.88
C ALA A 38 -13.27 -16.70 -6.90
N GLN A 39 -11.94 -16.73 -6.99
CA GLN A 39 -11.21 -17.74 -7.76
C GLN A 39 -10.07 -18.31 -6.93
N LEU A 40 -9.75 -19.58 -7.15
CA LEU A 40 -8.47 -20.15 -6.77
C LEU A 40 -7.57 -20.14 -8.00
N CYS A 41 -6.36 -19.62 -7.79
CA CYS A 41 -5.27 -19.62 -8.75
C CYS A 41 -4.00 -20.12 -8.04
N PRO A 42 -3.00 -20.61 -8.79
CA PRO A 42 -1.68 -20.78 -8.20
C PRO A 42 -1.25 -19.47 -7.56
N LEU A 43 -0.72 -19.55 -6.34
CA LEU A 43 0.03 -18.43 -5.80
C LEU A 43 1.32 -18.38 -6.60
N GLU A 44 1.45 -17.38 -7.48
CA GLU A 44 2.75 -17.02 -8.01
C GLU A 44 3.59 -16.62 -6.79
N GLU A 45 4.69 -17.34 -6.52
CA GLU A 45 5.73 -16.76 -5.68
C GLU A 45 6.00 -15.39 -6.28
N PRO A 46 5.95 -14.29 -5.49
CA PRO A 46 6.17 -12.97 -6.03
C PRO A 46 7.45 -13.05 -6.84
N ALA A 47 7.34 -12.83 -8.15
CA ALA A 47 8.45 -12.88 -9.08
C ALA A 47 9.37 -11.71 -8.72
N VAL A 48 10.16 -11.91 -7.66
CA VAL A 48 10.83 -10.86 -6.91
C VAL A 48 9.82 -9.89 -6.26
N ALA A 49 10.22 -9.30 -5.14
CA ALA A 49 9.50 -8.24 -4.44
C ALA A 49 8.89 -7.20 -5.39
N GLU A 50 7.96 -6.38 -4.89
CA GLU A 50 7.74 -5.03 -5.44
C GLU A 50 9.07 -4.53 -6.03
N PRO A 51 9.14 -4.19 -7.34
CA PRO A 51 10.41 -3.96 -8.00
C PRO A 51 11.23 -3.07 -7.09
N PRO A 52 12.44 -3.48 -6.65
CA PRO A 52 13.19 -2.73 -5.65
C PRO A 52 13.17 -1.31 -6.13
N LEU A 53 12.55 -0.42 -5.34
CA LEU A 53 12.39 0.99 -5.67
C LEU A 53 13.74 1.42 -6.21
N THR A 54 13.80 1.67 -7.51
CA THR A 54 15.07 1.67 -8.26
C THR A 54 16.04 2.55 -7.49
N HIS A 55 17.27 2.10 -7.22
CA HIS A 55 18.30 2.78 -6.41
C HIS A 55 18.28 4.34 -6.43
N PRO A 56 17.98 5.05 -7.55
CA PRO A 56 17.74 6.50 -7.56
C PRO A 56 16.48 7.01 -6.82
N ARG A 57 15.34 6.31 -6.86
CA ARG A 57 14.10 6.69 -6.14
C ARG A 57 14.26 6.53 -4.62
N MET A 58 14.94 5.48 -4.16
CA MET A 58 15.28 5.34 -2.74
C MET A 58 16.23 6.44 -2.28
N ALA A 59 17.25 6.78 -3.08
CA ALA A 59 18.15 7.89 -2.75
C ALA A 59 17.41 9.24 -2.66
N ALA A 60 16.48 9.49 -3.58
CA ALA A 60 15.61 10.67 -3.55
C ALA A 60 14.72 10.67 -2.28
N TRP A 61 14.10 9.53 -1.95
CA TRP A 61 13.29 9.38 -0.74
C TRP A 61 14.09 9.62 0.55
N HIS A 62 15.30 9.05 0.65
CA HIS A 62 16.18 9.28 1.80
C HIS A 62 16.66 10.73 1.89
N ALA A 63 16.91 11.39 0.75
CA ALA A 63 17.26 12.81 0.73
C ALA A 63 16.08 13.69 1.17
N GLU A 64 14.87 13.39 0.72
CA GLU A 64 13.64 14.10 1.11
C GLU A 64 13.33 13.92 2.59
N ARG A 65 13.47 12.69 3.12
CA ARG A 65 13.32 12.41 4.54
C ARG A 65 14.35 13.15 5.40
N ARG A 66 15.63 13.19 5.00
CA ARG A 66 16.65 13.98 5.71
C ARG A 66 16.35 15.47 5.67
N ALA A 67 15.87 15.99 4.54
CA ALA A 67 15.45 17.39 4.44
C ALA A 67 14.26 17.69 5.35
N PHE A 68 13.31 16.76 5.48
CA PHE A 68 12.22 16.85 6.46
C PHE A 68 12.74 16.89 7.89
N GLU A 69 13.61 15.97 8.26
CA GLU A 69 14.22 15.91 9.61
C GLU A 69 15.02 17.19 9.93
N GLN A 70 15.75 17.75 8.97
CA GLN A 70 16.48 19.02 9.14
C GLN A 70 15.56 20.24 9.23
N LEU A 71 14.45 20.23 8.49
CA LEU A 71 13.46 21.31 8.52
C LEU A 71 12.51 21.18 9.72
N LEU A 72 12.44 20.01 10.36
CA LEU A 72 11.54 19.69 11.46
C LEU A 72 11.54 20.74 12.58
N PRO A 73 12.69 21.23 13.11
CA PRO A 73 12.69 22.23 14.18
C PRO A 73 12.10 23.58 13.75
N ARG A 74 12.15 23.90 12.46
CA ARG A 74 11.55 25.12 11.88
C ARG A 74 10.07 24.92 11.58
N LEU A 75 9.71 23.73 11.10
CA LEU A 75 8.33 23.38 10.81
C LEU A 75 7.52 23.22 12.09
N GLU A 76 8.07 22.64 13.14
CA GLU A 76 7.40 22.49 14.45
C GLU A 76 7.01 23.84 15.06
N ARG A 77 7.78 24.90 14.80
CA ARG A 77 7.44 26.25 15.28
C ARG A 77 6.25 26.87 14.56
N ARG A 78 5.94 26.45 13.32
CA ARG A 78 4.95 27.12 12.45
C ARG A 78 3.79 26.23 11.98
N TYR A 79 3.96 24.91 12.01
CA TYR A 79 3.04 23.90 11.46
C TYR A 79 2.79 22.75 12.43
N ARG A 80 2.99 22.95 13.74
CA ARG A 80 2.71 21.94 14.77
C ARG A 80 1.29 21.37 14.61
N GLY A 81 1.18 20.04 14.55
CA GLY A 81 -0.07 19.32 14.40
C GLY A 81 -0.62 19.24 12.97
N ARG A 82 0.09 19.80 11.96
CA ARG A 82 -0.30 19.76 10.55
C ARG A 82 0.58 18.78 9.75
N TYR A 83 0.07 18.32 8.62
CA TYR A 83 0.80 17.55 7.63
C TYR A 83 1.53 18.49 6.69
N VAL A 84 2.79 18.17 6.40
CA VAL A 84 3.63 18.95 5.51
C VAL A 84 4.17 18.02 4.43
N ALA A 85 4.00 18.43 3.19
CA ALA A 85 4.55 17.74 2.04
C ALA A 85 5.86 18.39 1.62
N ILE A 86 6.89 17.57 1.50
CA ILE A 86 8.22 17.96 1.05
C ILE A 86 8.52 17.29 -0.27
N TYR A 87 9.01 18.11 -1.20
CA TYR A 87 9.49 17.67 -2.51
C TYR A 87 10.78 18.42 -2.83
N GLY A 88 11.82 17.71 -3.24
CA GLY A 88 13.11 18.33 -3.58
C GLY A 88 13.73 19.15 -2.44
N GLY A 89 13.49 18.74 -1.19
CA GLY A 89 14.00 19.42 0.01
C GLY A 89 13.31 20.73 0.39
N ARG A 90 12.14 21.03 -0.22
CA ARG A 90 11.33 22.22 0.13
C ARG A 90 9.90 21.81 0.45
N VAL A 91 9.28 22.57 1.35
CA VAL A 91 7.85 22.43 1.64
C VAL A 91 7.04 22.91 0.44
N VAL A 92 6.30 21.99 -0.18
CA VAL A 92 5.43 22.28 -1.32
C VAL A 92 3.97 22.46 -0.91
N GLY A 93 3.59 22.01 0.28
CA GLY A 93 2.27 22.22 0.84
C GLY A 93 2.21 21.89 2.32
N SER A 94 1.24 22.46 3.02
CA SER A 94 0.87 22.06 4.36
C SER A 94 -0.64 22.09 4.50
N ASP A 95 -1.20 21.08 5.18
CA ASP A 95 -2.64 20.99 5.44
C ASP A 95 -2.90 20.24 6.76
N GLY A 96 -4.12 20.34 7.29
CA GLY A 96 -4.55 19.60 8.47
C GLY A 96 -4.95 18.14 8.18
N ASP A 97 -5.29 17.86 6.93
CA ASP A 97 -5.76 16.56 6.44
C ASP A 97 -4.73 15.97 5.44
N PRO A 98 -4.18 14.77 5.72
CA PRO A 98 -3.19 14.14 4.84
C PRO A 98 -3.76 13.77 3.48
N ASP A 99 -5.04 13.39 3.39
CA ASP A 99 -5.67 12.93 2.15
C ASP A 99 -5.93 14.12 1.23
N ALA A 100 -6.47 15.21 1.77
CA ALA A 100 -6.67 16.45 1.03
C ALA A 100 -5.34 17.06 0.53
N LEU A 101 -4.27 16.93 1.33
CA LEU A 101 -2.92 17.36 0.94
C LEU A 101 -2.37 16.48 -0.18
N PHE A 102 -2.54 15.16 -0.08
CA PHE A 102 -2.11 14.21 -1.11
C PHE A 102 -2.81 14.48 -2.44
N GLU A 103 -4.14 14.57 -2.46
CA GLU A 103 -4.91 14.83 -3.69
C GLU A 103 -4.48 16.13 -4.36
N ARG A 104 -4.33 17.21 -3.58
CA ARG A 104 -3.95 18.52 -4.11
C ARG A 104 -2.56 18.49 -4.75
N ILE A 105 -1.62 17.77 -4.15
CA ILE A 105 -0.25 17.69 -4.66
C ILE A 105 -0.17 16.71 -5.83
N TRP A 106 -0.92 15.61 -5.79
CA TRP A 106 -1.03 14.66 -6.90
C TRP A 106 -1.57 15.32 -8.16
N GLN A 107 -2.60 16.16 -8.03
CA GLN A 107 -3.13 16.97 -9.14
C GLN A 107 -2.12 17.99 -9.67
N LYS A 108 -1.35 18.62 -8.77
CA LYS A 108 -0.39 19.68 -9.13
C LYS A 108 0.93 19.14 -9.68
N HIS A 109 1.29 17.91 -9.32
CA HIS A 109 2.58 17.27 -9.62
C HIS A 109 2.41 15.76 -9.89
N PRO A 110 1.78 15.37 -11.01
CA PRO A 110 1.64 13.95 -11.36
C PRO A 110 3.01 13.30 -11.57
N GLY A 111 3.19 12.10 -11.01
CA GLY A 111 4.36 11.24 -11.25
C GLY A 111 5.65 11.57 -10.49
N ARG A 112 5.59 12.39 -9.43
CA ARG A 112 6.75 12.76 -8.60
C ARG A 112 6.70 12.10 -7.23
N THR A 113 7.84 11.65 -6.72
CA THR A 113 7.99 11.16 -5.34
C THR A 113 7.87 12.34 -4.39
N ILE A 114 6.94 12.30 -3.44
CA ILE A 114 6.71 13.35 -2.45
C ILE A 114 6.68 12.69 -1.08
N PHE A 115 7.32 13.31 -0.09
CA PHE A 115 7.26 12.88 1.31
C PHE A 115 6.20 13.69 2.07
N ILE A 116 5.20 13.04 2.65
CA ILE A 116 4.22 13.67 3.54
C ILE A 116 4.51 13.24 4.97
N GLY A 117 4.88 14.21 5.81
CA GLY A 117 5.17 13.99 7.22
C GLY A 117 4.30 14.87 8.11
N ARG A 118 3.78 14.30 9.20
CA ARG A 118 3.13 15.08 10.26
C ARG A 118 4.19 15.81 11.07
N VAL A 119 3.99 17.10 11.28
CA VAL A 119 4.92 17.95 12.02
C VAL A 119 4.48 18.04 13.47
N GLY A 120 5.21 17.37 14.36
CA GLY A 120 5.00 17.40 15.80
C GLY A 120 3.86 16.48 16.29
N GLY A 121 4.11 15.88 17.46
CA GLY A 121 3.22 14.91 18.11
C GLY A 121 3.67 13.47 17.87
N PRO A 122 3.37 12.53 18.78
CA PRO A 122 3.58 11.12 18.51
C PRO A 122 2.83 10.73 17.23
N PRO A 123 3.38 9.83 16.40
CA PRO A 123 2.66 9.32 15.24
C PRO A 123 1.28 8.83 15.72
N PRO A 124 0.19 9.11 14.99
CA PRO A 124 -1.09 8.51 15.35
C PRO A 124 -0.88 7.00 15.37
N ILE A 125 -1.28 6.36 16.47
CA ILE A 125 -1.32 4.90 16.53
C ILE A 125 -2.38 4.50 15.52
N VAL A 126 -1.94 4.05 14.36
CA VAL A 126 -2.82 3.48 13.35
C VAL A 126 -3.00 2.02 13.74
N GLU A 127 -4.19 1.66 14.22
CA GLU A 127 -4.57 0.26 14.25
C GLU A 127 -4.63 -0.21 12.80
N MET A 128 -3.65 -1.02 12.40
CA MET A 128 -3.68 -1.75 11.15
C MET A 128 -4.42 -3.06 11.41
N PRO A 129 -5.71 -3.19 11.04
CA PRO A 129 -6.41 -4.44 11.18
C PRO A 129 -5.70 -5.51 10.34
N GLY A 130 -5.05 -6.48 11.00
CA GLY A 130 -4.36 -7.60 10.37
C GLY A 130 -2.85 -7.73 10.60
N PHE A 131 -2.20 -6.79 11.31
CA PHE A 131 -0.84 -6.96 11.81
C PHE A 131 -0.89 -7.29 13.30
N GLU A 132 -1.06 -8.57 13.64
CA GLU A 132 -0.70 -9.03 14.98
C GLU A 132 0.83 -9.09 15.03
N ILE A 133 1.42 -8.28 15.91
CA ILE A 133 2.84 -8.36 16.23
C ILE A 133 2.96 -9.56 17.17
N GLU A 134 3.53 -10.65 16.67
CA GLU A 134 3.95 -11.80 17.48
C GLU A 134 5.20 -11.46 18.32
#